data_AF-A0A1M5P725-F1
#
_entry.id   AF-A0A1M5P725-F1
#
_cell.length_a   1.000
_cell.length_b   1.000
_cell.length_c   1.000
_cell.angle_alpha   90.00
_cell.angle_beta   90.00
_cell.angle_gamma   90.00
#
_symmetry.space_group_name_H-M   'P 1'
#
loop_
_entity.id
_entity.type
_entity.pdbx_description
1 polymer ?
#
loop_
_entity_poly.entity_id
_entity_poly.type
_entity_poly.pdbx_seq_one_letter_code
_entity_poly.pdbx_strand_id
1 'polypeptide(L)'
;MNDLILHPEYESLRAEVARLREEIVVVRTQLDRATGVETELLKAEYGKRFGRLELELTRKYYRFRLLRRRIDLVRSYLNRGAEPDMEAIDAILDAEAEEYNQVLRRKAADAERASKMTFREYSDEEAVHAKKLYQQVVRALHPDLHPGATPDDIACLQQAVEAYNSGDLATLEAIAVLVECGEKKNDEPSCIESLRKRCEQYRDTLLKLALRLKKVRSSFPFDQAELLSKPENVMKRIQDLKAECAKLDDRIAACEIHLQQLNGAV
;
A
#
# COMPACT_ATOMS: atom_id res chain seq x y z
N MET A 1 -56.25 20.85 3.30
CA MET A 1 -54.94 20.19 3.09
C MET A 1 -53.91 21.29 3.22
N ASN A 2 -53.13 21.27 4.31
CA ASN A 2 -52.04 22.24 4.49
C ASN A 2 -50.86 21.75 3.67
N ASP A 3 -50.60 22.38 2.53
CA ASP A 3 -49.34 22.24 1.84
C ASP A 3 -48.28 22.94 2.70
N LEU A 4 -47.45 22.13 3.38
CA LEU A 4 -46.24 22.60 4.05
C LEU A 4 -45.27 23.10 2.97
N ILE A 5 -45.26 24.41 2.73
CA ILE A 5 -44.25 25.05 1.89
C ILE A 5 -42.94 25.04 2.68
N LEU A 6 -42.02 24.14 2.31
CA LEU A 6 -40.67 24.13 2.86
C LEU A 6 -39.93 25.38 2.37
N HIS A 7 -39.12 25.98 3.24
CA HIS A 7 -38.31 27.14 2.86
C HIS A 7 -37.32 26.73 1.75
N PRO A 8 -37.18 27.48 0.64
CA PRO A 8 -36.33 27.08 -0.50
C PRO A 8 -34.87 26.77 -0.12
N GLU A 9 -34.34 27.48 0.89
CA GLU A 9 -33.00 27.22 1.41
C GLU A 9 -32.88 25.88 2.15
N TYR A 10 -33.94 25.45 2.84
CA TYR A 10 -33.95 24.16 3.51
C TYR A 10 -33.92 23.02 2.50
N GLU A 11 -34.67 23.14 1.41
CA GLU A 11 -34.68 22.14 0.33
C GLU A 11 -33.32 22.04 -0.37
N SER A 12 -32.69 23.18 -0.67
CA SER A 12 -31.39 23.20 -1.34
C SER A 12 -30.29 22.59 -0.46
N LEU A 13 -30.29 22.92 0.83
CA LEU A 13 -29.33 22.35 1.79
C LEU A 13 -29.57 20.86 2.01
N ARG A 14 -30.83 20.41 2.09
CA ARG A 14 -31.15 18.98 2.21
C ARG A 14 -30.68 18.20 0.98
N ALA A 15 -30.91 18.73 -0.21
CA ALA A 15 -30.42 18.14 -1.46
C ALA A 15 -28.88 18.09 -1.49
N GLU A 16 -28.21 19.15 -1.01
CA GLU A 16 -26.76 19.17 -0.92
C GLU A 16 -26.22 18.15 0.10
N VAL A 17 -26.81 18.05 1.29
CA VAL A 17 -26.45 17.04 2.28
C VAL A 17 -26.58 15.63 1.68
N ALA A 18 -27.68 15.35 0.97
CA ALA A 18 -27.87 14.07 0.30
C ALA A 18 -26.78 13.80 -0.76
N ARG A 19 -26.47 14.80 -1.60
CA ARG A 19 -25.39 14.71 -2.60
C ARG A 19 -24.04 14.40 -1.96
N LEU A 20 -23.67 15.16 -0.93
CA LEU A 20 -22.39 15.00 -0.23
C LEU A 20 -22.28 13.62 0.46
N ARG A 21 -23.38 13.07 0.99
CA ARG A 21 -23.40 11.71 1.54
C ARG A 21 -23.05 10.67 0.49
N GLU A 22 -23.67 10.75 -0.69
CA GLU A 22 -23.37 9.82 -1.79
C GLU A 22 -21.93 9.96 -2.28
N GLU A 23 -21.41 11.18 -2.37
CA GLU A 23 -20.00 11.41 -2.69
C GLU A 23 -19.07 10.77 -1.67
N ILE A 24 -19.36 10.87 -0.35
CA ILE A 24 -18.55 10.25 0.70
C ILE A 24 -18.55 8.72 0.55
N VAL A 25 -19.71 8.10 0.32
CA VAL A 25 -19.82 6.64 0.11
C VAL A 25 -18.94 6.20 -1.06
N VAL A 26 -18.98 6.94 -2.17
CA VAL A 26 -18.18 6.63 -3.37
C VAL A 26 -16.69 6.74 -3.08
N VAL A 27 -16.23 7.86 -2.51
CA VAL A 27 -14.79 8.07 -2.23
C VAL A 27 -14.27 7.09 -1.19
N ARG A 28 -15.07 6.77 -0.16
CA ARG A 28 -14.71 5.76 0.84
C ARG A 28 -14.56 4.38 0.21
N THR A 29 -15.52 3.98 -0.62
CA THR A 29 -15.44 2.70 -1.36
C THR A 29 -14.20 2.60 -2.22
N GLN A 30 -13.84 3.69 -2.92
CA GLN A 30 -12.60 3.73 -3.71
C GLN A 30 -11.36 3.62 -2.83
N LEU A 31 -11.36 4.31 -1.69
CA LEU A 31 -10.23 4.29 -0.77
C LEU A 31 -10.02 2.90 -0.17
N ASP A 32 -11.08 2.25 0.32
CA ASP A 32 -10.98 0.93 0.96
C ASP A 32 -10.48 -0.12 -0.03
N ARG A 33 -11.00 -0.09 -1.26
CA ARG A 33 -10.53 -0.94 -2.36
C ARG A 33 -9.07 -0.68 -2.70
N ALA A 34 -8.68 0.59 -2.79
CA ALA A 34 -7.30 1.00 -3.09
C ALA A 34 -6.33 0.53 -2.00
N THR A 35 -6.69 0.70 -0.72
CA THR A 35 -5.83 0.32 0.42
C THR A 35 -5.88 -1.18 0.75
N GLY A 36 -6.88 -1.90 0.25
CA GLY A 36 -7.02 -3.34 0.39
C GLY A 36 -6.43 -4.07 -0.81
N VAL A 37 -7.30 -4.77 -1.55
CA VAL A 37 -6.94 -5.73 -2.60
C VAL A 37 -6.09 -5.11 -3.71
N GLU A 38 -6.42 -3.90 -4.17
CA GLU A 38 -5.70 -3.30 -5.31
C GLU A 38 -4.21 -3.08 -4.98
N THR A 39 -3.92 -2.62 -3.76
CA THR A 39 -2.54 -2.48 -3.30
C THR A 39 -1.83 -3.83 -3.30
N GLU A 40 -2.45 -4.87 -2.75
CA GLU A 40 -1.80 -6.17 -2.65
C GLU A 40 -1.64 -6.87 -4.01
N LEU A 41 -2.61 -6.73 -4.91
CA LEU A 41 -2.53 -7.20 -6.30
C LEU A 41 -1.40 -6.50 -7.07
N LEU A 42 -1.31 -5.18 -7.00
CA LEU A 42 -0.26 -4.43 -7.68
C LEU A 42 1.13 -4.75 -7.11
N LYS A 43 1.26 -4.89 -5.78
CA LYS A 43 2.50 -5.38 -5.15
C LYS A 43 2.86 -6.78 -5.64
N ALA A 44 1.89 -7.67 -5.75
CA ALA A 44 2.11 -9.02 -6.22
C ALA A 44 2.59 -9.04 -7.68
N GLU A 45 1.94 -8.29 -8.57
CA GLU A 45 2.36 -8.18 -9.97
C GLU A 45 3.75 -7.54 -10.08
N TYR A 46 4.01 -6.45 -9.35
CA TYR A 46 5.34 -5.84 -9.29
C TYR A 46 6.42 -6.82 -8.83
N GLY A 47 6.16 -7.53 -7.72
CA GLY A 47 7.07 -8.52 -7.15
C GLY A 47 7.35 -9.67 -8.11
N LYS A 48 6.34 -10.17 -8.83
CA LYS A 48 6.50 -11.21 -9.87
C LYS A 48 7.43 -10.76 -11.01
N ARG A 49 7.32 -9.50 -11.44
CA ARG A 49 8.11 -8.96 -12.55
C ARG A 49 9.55 -8.60 -12.17
N PHE A 50 9.74 -7.96 -11.03
CA PHE A 50 11.01 -7.31 -10.69
C PHE A 50 11.66 -7.87 -9.41
N GLY A 51 10.88 -8.47 -8.50
CA GLY A 51 11.32 -8.78 -7.14
C GLY A 51 12.59 -9.63 -7.07
N ARG A 52 12.73 -10.64 -7.94
CA ARG A 52 13.94 -11.46 -8.01
C ARG A 52 15.18 -10.65 -8.40
N LEU A 53 15.06 -9.80 -9.42
CA LEU A 53 16.18 -8.98 -9.92
C LEU A 53 16.54 -7.88 -8.91
N GLU A 54 15.57 -7.25 -8.27
CA GLU A 54 15.83 -6.24 -7.23
C GLU A 54 16.46 -6.85 -5.98
N LEU A 55 16.08 -8.07 -5.60
CA LEU A 55 16.72 -8.82 -4.53
C LEU A 55 18.17 -9.16 -4.88
N GLU A 56 18.41 -9.62 -6.12
CA GLU A 56 19.75 -9.89 -6.63
C GLU A 56 20.63 -8.63 -6.64
N LEU A 57 20.10 -7.52 -7.16
CA LEU A 57 20.78 -6.23 -7.18
C LEU A 57 21.14 -5.77 -5.76
N THR A 58 20.19 -5.86 -4.83
CA THR A 58 20.39 -5.50 -3.42
C THR A 58 21.49 -6.37 -2.80
N ARG A 59 21.50 -7.68 -3.07
CA ARG A 59 22.54 -8.61 -2.59
C ARG A 59 23.92 -8.24 -3.14
N LYS A 60 24.03 -7.97 -4.45
CA LYS A 60 25.30 -7.54 -5.08
C LYS A 60 25.78 -6.22 -4.50
N TYR A 61 24.88 -5.26 -4.30
CA TYR A 61 25.23 -3.97 -3.70
C TYR A 61 25.83 -4.13 -2.29
N TYR A 62 25.22 -4.95 -1.44
CA TYR A 62 25.76 -5.21 -0.11
C TYR A 62 27.08 -5.98 -0.13
N ARG A 63 27.23 -6.98 -1.01
CA ARG A 63 28.52 -7.66 -1.22
C ARG A 63 29.62 -6.67 -1.61
N PHE A 64 29.34 -5.79 -2.57
CA PHE A 64 30.27 -4.73 -2.96
C PHE A 64 30.64 -3.82 -1.78
N ARG A 65 29.67 -3.40 -0.96
CA ARG A 65 29.93 -2.56 0.22
C ARG A 65 30.81 -3.26 1.25
N LEU A 66 30.53 -4.53 1.57
CA LEU A 66 31.34 -5.30 2.53
C LEU A 66 32.77 -5.50 2.03
N LEU A 67 32.97 -5.80 0.74
CA LEU A 67 34.31 -5.89 0.16
C LEU A 67 35.08 -4.58 0.25
N ARG A 68 34.42 -3.46 -0.09
CA ARG A 68 35.04 -2.14 0.04
C ARG A 68 35.41 -1.83 1.49
N ARG A 69 34.52 -2.16 2.43
CA ARG A 69 34.78 -2.00 3.86
C ARG A 69 35.98 -2.83 4.32
N ARG A 70 36.09 -4.08 3.86
CA ARG A 70 37.24 -4.95 4.14
C ARG A 70 38.55 -4.32 3.65
N ILE A 71 38.56 -3.82 2.41
CA ILE A 71 39.72 -3.11 1.83
C ILE A 71 40.13 -1.91 2.70
N ASP A 72 39.16 -1.11 3.16
CA ASP A 72 39.42 0.06 3.99
C ASP A 72 40.03 -0.33 5.35
N LEU A 73 39.55 -1.41 5.96
CA LEU A 73 40.10 -1.94 7.21
C LEU A 73 41.52 -2.45 7.03
N VAL A 74 41.78 -3.29 6.01
CA VAL A 74 43.13 -3.81 5.70
C VAL A 74 44.10 -2.65 5.46
N ARG A 75 43.72 -1.67 4.64
CA ARG A 75 44.54 -0.47 4.39
C ARG A 75 44.82 0.32 5.67
N SER A 76 43.87 0.39 6.60
CA SER A 76 44.10 1.07 7.88
C SER A 76 45.19 0.40 8.73
N TYR A 77 45.35 -0.93 8.66
CA TYR A 77 46.45 -1.63 9.32
C TYR A 77 47.78 -1.35 8.61
N LEU A 78 47.81 -1.55 7.28
CA LEU A 78 49.01 -1.36 6.46
C LEU A 78 49.56 0.07 6.56
N ASN A 79 48.69 1.09 6.55
CA ASN A 79 49.08 2.49 6.69
C ASN A 79 49.69 2.83 8.07
N ARG A 80 49.46 2.00 9.08
CA ARG A 80 50.07 2.12 10.41
C ARG A 80 51.34 1.27 10.55
N GLY A 81 51.75 0.58 9.49
CA GLY A 81 52.87 -0.37 9.50
C GLY A 81 52.56 -1.64 10.31
N ALA A 82 51.29 -1.95 10.56
CA ALA A 82 50.86 -3.13 11.28
C ALA A 82 50.39 -4.22 10.32
N GLU A 83 50.62 -5.48 10.69
CA GLU A 83 50.06 -6.62 9.98
C GLU A 83 48.53 -6.65 10.16
N PRO A 84 47.74 -6.83 9.09
CA PRO A 84 46.29 -6.90 9.20
C PRO A 84 45.81 -8.10 10.02
N ASP A 85 45.09 -7.84 11.11
CA ASP A 85 44.38 -8.88 11.86
C ASP A 85 43.09 -9.26 11.12
N MET A 86 43.15 -10.35 10.35
CA MET A 86 42.03 -10.79 9.52
C MET A 86 40.85 -11.32 10.34
N GLU A 87 41.09 -11.93 11.50
CA GLU A 87 40.02 -12.43 12.38
C GLU A 87 39.22 -11.26 12.98
N ALA A 88 39.91 -10.23 13.46
CA ALA A 88 39.26 -9.02 13.97
C ALA A 88 38.49 -8.27 12.88
N ILE A 89 39.03 -8.21 11.66
CA ILE A 89 38.35 -7.61 10.51
C ILE A 89 37.08 -8.39 10.15
N ASP A 90 37.16 -9.72 10.11
CA ASP A 90 36.02 -10.57 9.77
C ASP A 90 34.91 -10.45 10.83
N ALA A 91 35.25 -10.39 12.11
CA ALA A 91 34.27 -10.16 13.19
C ALA A 91 33.52 -8.81 13.05
N ILE A 92 34.22 -7.73 12.65
CA ILE A 92 33.58 -6.43 12.39
C ILE A 92 32.62 -6.53 11.20
N LEU A 93 33.05 -7.18 10.11
CA LEU A 93 32.26 -7.30 8.90
C LEU A 93 31.03 -8.17 9.11
N ASP A 94 31.12 -9.25 9.89
CA ASP A 94 29.98 -10.11 10.21
C ASP A 94 28.92 -9.35 11.01
N ALA A 95 29.33 -8.51 11.97
CA ALA A 95 28.42 -7.64 12.69
C ALA A 95 27.73 -6.61 11.76
N GLU A 96 28.49 -5.95 10.88
CA GLU A 96 27.93 -5.04 9.87
C GLU A 96 27.02 -5.77 8.86
N ALA A 97 27.31 -7.03 8.54
CA ALA A 97 26.55 -7.84 7.59
C ALA A 97 25.16 -8.22 8.12
N GLU A 98 24.97 -8.36 9.44
CA GLU A 98 23.67 -8.75 9.98
C GLU A 98 22.59 -7.69 9.72
N GLU A 99 22.92 -6.40 9.77
CA GLU A 99 21.99 -5.33 9.38
C GLU A 99 21.50 -5.50 7.94
N TYR A 100 22.41 -5.82 7.03
CA TYR A 100 22.11 -6.05 5.63
C TYR A 100 21.31 -7.34 5.42
N ASN A 101 21.63 -8.41 6.15
CA ASN A 101 20.90 -9.67 6.12
C ASN A 101 19.45 -9.49 6.57
N GLN A 102 19.19 -8.65 7.57
CA GLN A 102 17.82 -8.33 7.98
C GLN A 102 17.02 -7.67 6.85
N VAL A 103 17.62 -6.74 6.12
CA VAL A 103 16.98 -6.11 4.95
C VAL A 103 16.68 -7.14 3.86
N LEU A 104 17.64 -8.01 3.55
CA LEU A 104 17.46 -9.06 2.55
C LEU A 104 16.38 -10.07 2.93
N ARG A 105 16.32 -10.48 4.21
CA ARG A 105 15.28 -11.38 4.73
C ARG A 105 13.89 -10.76 4.59
N ARG A 106 13.73 -9.47 4.92
CA ARG A 106 12.45 -8.75 4.75
C ARG A 106 12.01 -8.72 3.29
N LYS A 107 12.91 -8.29 2.38
CA LYS A 107 12.60 -8.26 0.93
C LYS A 107 12.26 -9.64 0.37
N ALA A 108 12.96 -10.69 0.81
CA ALA A 108 12.66 -12.05 0.38
C ALA A 108 11.29 -12.52 0.87
N ALA A 109 10.96 -12.25 2.14
CA ALA A 109 9.65 -12.58 2.70
C ALA A 109 8.51 -11.82 2.00
N ASP A 110 8.70 -10.54 1.68
CA ASP A 110 7.72 -9.75 0.95
C ASP A 110 7.50 -10.30 -0.47
N ALA A 111 8.56 -10.68 -1.16
CA ALA A 111 8.48 -11.31 -2.49
C ALA A 111 7.79 -12.69 -2.43
N GLU A 112 8.03 -13.47 -1.38
CA GLU A 112 7.38 -14.77 -1.19
C GLU A 112 5.90 -14.64 -0.82
N ARG A 113 5.52 -13.66 0.01
CA ARG A 113 4.11 -13.35 0.29
C ARG A 113 3.40 -12.95 -1.00
N ALA A 114 3.99 -12.05 -1.77
CA ALA A 114 3.49 -11.62 -3.07
C ALA A 114 3.28 -12.77 -4.06
N SER A 115 4.17 -13.77 -4.08
CA SER A 115 4.06 -14.92 -5.00
C SER A 115 2.99 -15.93 -4.59
N LYS A 116 2.72 -16.07 -3.28
CA LYS A 116 1.70 -16.98 -2.72
C LYS A 116 0.30 -16.38 -2.66
N MET A 117 0.17 -15.07 -2.82
CA MET A 117 -1.14 -14.42 -2.83
C MET A 117 -1.96 -14.85 -4.04
N THR A 118 -3.07 -15.52 -3.76
CA THR A 118 -4.14 -15.81 -4.72
C THR A 118 -5.37 -15.01 -4.32
N PHE A 119 -5.79 -14.09 -5.18
CA PHE A 119 -7.04 -13.38 -5.00
C PHE A 119 -8.11 -14.06 -5.85
N ARG A 120 -9.30 -14.24 -5.28
CA ARG A 120 -10.48 -14.53 -6.11
C ARG A 120 -10.82 -13.23 -6.83
N GLU A 121 -10.78 -13.26 -8.15
CA GLU A 121 -11.31 -12.18 -8.96
C GLU A 121 -12.82 -12.35 -9.05
N TYR A 122 -13.55 -11.25 -8.84
CA TYR A 122 -14.95 -11.20 -9.20
C TYR A 122 -15.07 -11.24 -10.73
N SER A 123 -16.12 -11.88 -11.24
CA SER A 123 -16.57 -11.60 -12.61
C SER A 123 -16.97 -10.12 -12.76
N ASP A 124 -17.06 -9.61 -13.98
CA ASP A 124 -17.50 -8.22 -14.20
C ASP A 124 -18.88 -7.94 -13.56
N GLU A 125 -19.79 -8.91 -13.63
CA GLU A 125 -21.13 -8.81 -13.03
C GLU A 125 -21.07 -8.87 -11.49
N GLU A 126 -20.31 -9.81 -10.94
CA GLU A 126 -20.10 -9.94 -9.50
C GLU A 126 -19.42 -8.69 -8.93
N ALA A 127 -18.47 -8.08 -9.65
CA ALA A 127 -17.75 -6.89 -9.20
C ALA A 127 -18.69 -5.68 -9.09
N VAL A 128 -19.59 -5.52 -10.06
CA VAL A 128 -20.63 -4.48 -10.04
C VAL A 128 -21.60 -4.75 -8.88
N HIS A 129 -22.00 -6.00 -8.66
CA HIS A 129 -22.91 -6.36 -7.58
C HIS A 129 -22.29 -6.15 -6.19
N ALA A 130 -21.09 -6.70 -5.95
CA ALA A 130 -20.32 -6.55 -4.73
C ALA A 130 -20.10 -5.07 -4.39
N LYS A 131 -19.78 -4.23 -5.39
CA LYS A 131 -19.62 -2.79 -5.19
C LYS A 131 -20.91 -2.13 -4.69
N LYS A 132 -22.07 -2.50 -5.25
CA LYS A 132 -23.37 -1.96 -4.82
C LYS A 132 -23.69 -2.36 -3.39
N LEU A 133 -23.53 -3.65 -3.05
CA LEU A 133 -23.73 -4.17 -1.70
C LEU A 133 -22.81 -3.47 -0.69
N TYR A 134 -21.53 -3.35 -1.02
CA TYR A 134 -20.57 -2.68 -0.15
C TYR A 134 -20.92 -1.20 0.06
N GLN A 135 -21.34 -0.48 -0.99
CA GLN A 135 -21.80 0.91 -0.88
C GLN A 135 -23.03 1.04 0.02
N GLN A 136 -23.95 0.07 0.01
CA GLN A 136 -25.09 0.03 0.93
C GLN A 136 -24.62 -0.10 2.38
N VAL A 137 -23.68 -1.01 2.65
CA VAL A 137 -23.12 -1.22 4.00
C VAL A 137 -22.40 0.04 4.49
N VAL A 138 -21.53 0.64 3.66
CA VAL A 138 -20.82 1.89 4.00
C VAL A 138 -21.81 3.02 4.28
N ARG A 139 -22.87 3.16 3.49
CA ARG A 139 -23.89 4.20 3.68
C ARG A 139 -24.57 4.08 5.05
N ALA A 140 -24.80 2.86 5.52
CA ALA A 140 -25.53 2.60 6.75
C ALA A 140 -24.67 2.60 8.01
N LEU A 141 -23.41 2.14 7.94
CA LEU A 141 -22.58 1.88 9.12
C LEU A 141 -21.39 2.81 9.29
N HIS A 142 -20.99 3.55 8.25
CA HIS A 142 -19.71 4.24 8.29
C HIS A 142 -19.70 5.45 9.26
N PRO A 143 -18.71 5.60 10.17
CA PRO A 143 -18.68 6.67 11.18
C PRO A 143 -18.63 8.10 10.61
N ASP A 144 -18.03 8.32 9.43
CA ASP A 144 -18.06 9.61 8.71
C ASP A 144 -19.49 10.08 8.42
N LEU A 145 -20.42 9.13 8.21
CA LEU A 145 -21.83 9.40 7.94
C LEU A 145 -22.67 9.30 9.22
N HIS A 146 -22.24 8.48 10.18
CA HIS A 146 -22.92 8.25 11.44
C HIS A 146 -21.95 8.43 12.62
N PRO A 147 -21.74 9.67 13.11
CA PRO A 147 -20.78 9.95 14.20
C PRO A 147 -21.07 9.20 15.51
N GLY A 148 -22.29 8.65 15.68
CA GLY A 148 -22.68 7.81 16.81
C GLY A 148 -22.65 6.30 16.52
N ALA A 149 -21.90 5.85 15.51
CA ALA A 149 -21.76 4.44 15.19
C ALA A 149 -21.27 3.64 16.41
N THR A 150 -21.92 2.50 16.66
CA THR A 150 -21.61 1.61 17.79
C THR A 150 -20.38 0.76 17.48
N PRO A 151 -19.73 0.16 18.50
CA PRO A 151 -18.65 -0.80 18.27
C PRO A 151 -19.07 -1.97 17.36
N ASP A 152 -20.32 -2.41 17.47
CA ASP A 152 -20.88 -3.48 16.64
C ASP A 152 -21.02 -3.06 15.18
N ASP A 153 -21.41 -1.81 14.90
CA ASP A 153 -21.44 -1.27 13.53
C ASP A 153 -20.05 -1.25 12.91
N ILE A 154 -19.02 -0.87 13.69
CA ILE A 154 -17.64 -0.81 13.23
C ILE A 154 -17.12 -2.23 12.94
N ALA A 155 -17.41 -3.20 13.81
CA ALA A 155 -17.04 -4.59 13.61
C ALA A 155 -17.72 -5.19 12.37
N CYS A 156 -19.01 -4.92 12.17
CA CYS A 156 -19.77 -5.34 10.99
C CYS A 156 -19.20 -4.72 9.71
N LEU A 157 -18.84 -3.43 9.75
CA LEU A 157 -18.17 -2.76 8.63
C LEU A 157 -16.79 -3.37 8.33
N GLN A 158 -16.00 -3.73 9.35
CA GLN A 158 -14.71 -4.40 9.16
C GLN A 158 -14.88 -5.76 8.46
N GLN A 159 -15.86 -6.56 8.88
CA GLN A 159 -16.19 -7.82 8.21
C GLN A 159 -16.63 -7.59 6.76
N ALA A 160 -17.40 -6.54 6.49
CA ALA A 160 -17.79 -6.19 5.13
C ALA A 160 -16.60 -5.78 4.26
N VAL A 161 -15.63 -5.03 4.82
CA VAL A 161 -14.37 -4.68 4.13
C VAL A 161 -13.58 -5.93 3.79
N GLU A 162 -13.45 -6.86 4.73
CA GLU A 162 -12.74 -8.13 4.52
C GLU A 162 -13.41 -8.98 3.45
N ALA A 163 -14.73 -9.17 3.53
CA ALA A 163 -15.50 -9.94 2.54
C ALA A 163 -15.45 -9.31 1.15
N TYR A 164 -15.60 -7.98 1.07
CA TYR A 164 -15.47 -7.25 -0.19
C TYR A 164 -14.08 -7.43 -0.82
N ASN A 165 -13.04 -7.40 0.02
CA ASN A 165 -11.66 -7.56 -0.43
C ASN A 165 -11.29 -9.03 -0.76
N SER A 166 -11.83 -10.01 -0.05
CA SER A 166 -11.50 -11.42 -0.29
C SER A 166 -12.21 -12.03 -1.49
N GLY A 167 -13.19 -11.35 -2.07
CA GLY A 167 -14.05 -11.92 -3.11
C GLY A 167 -15.24 -12.71 -2.55
N ASP A 168 -15.52 -12.59 -1.25
CA ASP A 168 -16.58 -13.35 -0.56
C ASP A 168 -17.93 -12.63 -0.68
N LEU A 169 -18.55 -12.80 -1.86
CA LEU A 169 -19.85 -12.21 -2.16
C LEU A 169 -20.94 -12.69 -1.21
N ALA A 170 -20.93 -13.96 -0.82
CA ALA A 170 -21.97 -14.55 0.03
C ALA A 170 -21.99 -13.90 1.43
N THR A 171 -20.82 -13.70 2.03
CA THR A 171 -20.71 -13.00 3.32
C THR A 171 -21.11 -11.53 3.17
N LEU A 172 -20.72 -10.87 2.07
CA LEU A 172 -21.08 -9.48 1.82
C LEU A 172 -22.59 -9.28 1.63
N GLU A 173 -23.26 -10.19 0.92
CA GLU A 173 -24.72 -10.23 0.76
C GLU A 173 -25.43 -10.40 2.11
N ALA A 174 -24.97 -11.35 2.94
CA ALA A 174 -25.54 -11.58 4.26
C ALA A 174 -25.43 -10.33 5.15
N ILE A 175 -24.27 -9.66 5.13
CA ILE A 175 -24.08 -8.41 5.89
C ILE A 175 -24.99 -7.31 5.34
N ALA A 176 -25.10 -7.15 4.02
CA ALA A 176 -25.96 -6.13 3.42
C ALA A 176 -27.43 -6.30 3.83
N VAL A 177 -27.95 -7.53 3.85
CA VAL A 177 -29.31 -7.84 4.30
C VAL A 177 -29.50 -7.50 5.78
N LEU A 178 -28.56 -7.88 6.65
CA LEU A 178 -28.63 -7.57 8.08
C LEU A 178 -28.67 -6.06 8.34
N VAL A 179 -27.89 -5.31 7.58
CA VAL A 179 -27.81 -3.85 7.67
C VAL A 179 -29.08 -3.18 7.16
N GLU A 180 -29.68 -3.70 6.09
CA GLU A 180 -30.96 -3.21 5.55
C GLU A 180 -32.12 -3.45 6.55
N CYS A 181 -32.14 -4.58 7.24
CA CYS A 181 -33.13 -4.84 8.30
C CYS A 181 -32.98 -3.95 9.54
N GLY A 182 -31.79 -3.37 9.75
CA GLY A 182 -31.44 -2.59 10.95
C GLY A 182 -31.76 -1.09 10.87
N GLU A 183 -32.64 -0.64 9.96
CA GLU A 183 -32.89 0.77 9.61
C GLU A 183 -32.66 1.77 10.76
N LYS A 184 -31.50 2.43 10.76
CA LYS A 184 -31.29 3.64 11.56
C LYS A 184 -31.93 4.78 10.81
N LYS A 185 -33.07 5.28 11.33
CA LYS A 185 -33.67 6.52 10.83
C LYS A 185 -32.59 7.59 10.77
N ASN A 186 -32.40 8.15 9.59
CA ASN A 186 -31.60 9.35 9.46
C ASN A 186 -32.22 10.40 10.37
N ASP A 187 -31.50 10.82 11.42
CA ASP A 187 -31.82 12.03 12.16
C ASP A 187 -31.64 13.20 11.18
N GLU A 188 -32.69 13.47 10.39
CA GLU A 188 -32.70 14.60 9.48
C GLU A 188 -32.63 15.87 10.33
N PRO A 189 -31.62 16.73 10.11
CA PRO A 189 -31.47 17.93 10.91
C PRO A 189 -32.69 18.84 10.68
N SER A 190 -33.44 19.13 11.75
CA SER A 190 -34.70 19.88 11.68
C SER A 190 -34.52 21.38 11.40
N CYS A 191 -33.27 21.90 11.37
CA CYS A 191 -32.97 23.33 11.26
C CYS A 191 -31.95 23.62 10.14
N ILE A 192 -32.12 24.75 9.44
CA ILE A 192 -31.21 25.25 8.40
C ILE A 192 -29.75 25.34 8.90
N GLU A 193 -29.51 25.85 10.12
CA GLU A 193 -28.16 25.94 10.68
C GLU A 193 -27.51 24.57 10.85
N SER A 194 -28.28 23.57 11.31
CA SER A 194 -27.79 22.20 11.45
C SER A 194 -27.49 21.54 10.10
N LEU A 195 -28.26 21.85 9.05
CA LEU A 195 -27.97 21.42 7.69
C LEU A 195 -26.71 22.09 7.14
N ARG A 196 -26.53 23.41 7.34
CA ARG A 196 -25.31 24.13 6.92
C ARG A 196 -24.06 23.53 7.57
N LYS A 197 -24.09 23.34 8.89
CA LYS A 197 -22.99 22.71 9.64
C LYS A 197 -22.70 21.29 9.11
N ARG A 198 -23.74 20.53 8.75
CA ARG A 198 -23.56 19.18 8.19
C ARG A 198 -22.93 19.22 6.80
N CYS A 199 -23.32 20.16 5.93
CA CYS A 199 -22.69 20.39 4.64
C CYS A 199 -21.20 20.70 4.80
N GLU A 200 -20.85 21.62 5.71
CA GLU A 200 -19.45 21.97 6.00
C GLU A 200 -18.65 20.74 6.47
N GLN A 201 -19.16 19.99 7.45
CA GLN A 201 -18.53 18.77 7.94
C GLN A 201 -18.28 17.73 6.84
N TYR A 202 -19.27 17.51 5.96
CA TYR A 202 -19.14 16.56 4.86
C TYR A 202 -18.17 17.04 3.78
N ARG A 203 -18.15 18.34 3.46
CA ARG A 203 -17.16 18.92 2.55
C ARG A 203 -15.73 18.75 3.10
N ASP A 204 -15.52 19.01 4.38
CA ASP A 204 -14.22 18.81 5.04
C ASP A 204 -13.80 17.34 5.03
N THR A 205 -14.75 16.44 5.27
CA THR A 205 -14.51 14.99 5.24
C THR A 205 -14.13 14.55 3.83
N LEU A 206 -14.87 15.00 2.81
CA LEU A 206 -14.55 14.73 1.41
C LEU A 206 -13.17 15.24 1.01
N LEU A 207 -12.79 16.45 1.43
CA LEU A 207 -11.46 16.99 1.18
C LEU A 207 -10.38 16.07 1.75
N LYS A 208 -10.52 15.65 3.02
CA LYS A 208 -9.58 14.74 3.69
C LYS A 208 -9.50 13.38 2.99
N LEU A 209 -10.65 12.81 2.62
CA LEU A 209 -10.72 11.53 1.91
C LEU A 209 -10.08 11.62 0.52
N ALA A 210 -10.36 12.68 -0.23
CA ALA A 210 -9.78 12.92 -1.55
C ALA A 210 -8.26 13.09 -1.49
N LEU A 211 -7.75 13.86 -0.52
CA LEU A 211 -6.31 13.99 -0.28
C LEU A 211 -5.66 12.65 0.08
N ARG A 212 -6.32 11.85 0.92
CA ARG A 212 -5.84 10.52 1.28
C ARG A 212 -5.82 9.58 0.07
N LEU A 213 -6.89 9.55 -0.72
CA LEU A 213 -6.97 8.74 -1.93
C LEU A 213 -5.89 9.14 -2.94
N LYS A 214 -5.68 10.46 -3.14
CA LYS A 214 -4.60 10.97 -3.97
C LYS A 214 -3.24 10.50 -3.48
N LYS A 215 -2.99 10.59 -2.16
CA LYS A 215 -1.73 10.13 -1.55
C LYS A 215 -1.49 8.64 -1.78
N VAL A 216 -2.52 7.80 -1.57
CA VAL A 216 -2.44 6.35 -1.81
C VAL A 216 -2.10 6.08 -3.28
N ARG A 217 -2.82 6.72 -4.20
CA ARG A 217 -2.59 6.55 -5.65
C ARG A 217 -1.28 7.13 -6.17
N SER A 218 -0.66 8.05 -5.44
CA SER A 218 0.67 8.60 -5.77
C SER A 218 1.82 7.88 -5.06
N SER A 219 1.53 6.80 -4.32
CA SER A 219 2.51 6.05 -3.56
C SER A 219 2.61 4.61 -4.05
N PHE A 220 3.69 3.94 -3.69
CA PHE A 220 3.87 2.52 -3.98
C PHE A 220 2.69 1.69 -3.45
N PRO A 221 2.08 0.83 -4.29
CA PRO A 221 2.52 0.38 -5.62
C PRO A 221 1.88 1.10 -6.82
N PHE A 222 1.00 2.09 -6.61
CA PHE A 222 0.22 2.72 -7.68
C PHE A 222 1.03 3.63 -8.60
N ASP A 223 2.10 4.24 -8.09
CA ASP A 223 3.08 4.98 -8.88
C ASP A 223 3.77 4.09 -9.94
N GLN A 224 3.83 2.78 -9.71
CA GLN A 224 4.38 1.79 -10.65
C GLN A 224 3.33 1.18 -11.58
N ALA A 225 2.06 1.59 -11.50
CA ALA A 225 1.00 1.02 -12.34
C ALA A 225 1.24 1.26 -13.84
N GLU A 226 1.74 2.44 -14.23
CA GLU A 226 2.07 2.72 -15.64
C GLU A 226 3.26 1.88 -16.13
N LEU A 227 4.23 1.62 -15.26
CA LEU A 227 5.36 0.74 -15.56
C LEU A 227 4.86 -0.68 -15.86
N LEU A 228 3.90 -1.19 -15.08
CA LEU A 228 3.35 -2.54 -15.25
C LEU A 228 2.37 -2.66 -16.43
N SER A 229 1.71 -1.56 -16.81
CA SER A 229 0.71 -1.55 -17.87
C SER A 229 1.31 -1.79 -19.27
N LYS A 230 2.51 -1.28 -19.54
CA LYS A 230 3.15 -1.36 -20.87
C LYS A 230 4.27 -2.42 -20.87
N PRO A 231 4.21 -3.45 -21.74
CA PRO A 231 5.24 -4.50 -21.78
C PRO A 231 6.63 -3.94 -22.13
N GLU A 232 6.69 -2.89 -22.95
CA GLU A 232 7.93 -2.20 -23.31
C GLU A 232 8.64 -1.59 -22.08
N ASN A 233 7.88 -0.94 -21.19
CA ASN A 233 8.42 -0.34 -19.97
C ASN A 233 8.96 -1.42 -19.03
N VAL A 234 8.22 -2.53 -18.89
CA VAL A 234 8.65 -3.69 -18.09
C VAL A 234 9.97 -4.26 -18.63
N MET A 235 10.06 -4.47 -19.94
CA MET A 235 11.28 -4.99 -20.58
C MET A 235 12.47 -4.06 -20.38
N LYS A 236 12.27 -2.75 -20.59
CA LYS A 236 13.31 -1.75 -20.37
C LYS A 236 13.80 -1.76 -18.92
N ARG A 237 12.88 -1.78 -17.95
CA ARG A 237 13.24 -1.84 -16.52
C ARG A 237 14.00 -3.13 -16.17
N ILE A 238 13.62 -4.27 -16.74
CA ILE A 238 14.36 -5.53 -16.56
C ILE A 238 15.78 -5.41 -17.12
N GLN A 239 15.95 -4.80 -18.30
CA GLN A 239 17.27 -4.57 -18.89
C GLN A 239 18.11 -3.63 -18.02
N ASP A 240 17.53 -2.54 -17.50
CA ASP A 240 18.20 -1.60 -16.60
C ASP A 240 18.69 -2.32 -15.34
N LEU A 241 17.82 -3.10 -14.67
CA LEU A 241 18.18 -3.88 -13.49
C LEU A 241 19.31 -4.89 -13.76
N LYS A 242 19.28 -5.57 -14.91
CA LYS A 242 20.35 -6.49 -15.31
C LYS A 242 21.67 -5.77 -15.59
N ALA A 243 21.62 -4.61 -16.25
CA ALA A 243 22.79 -3.79 -16.51
C ALA A 243 23.41 -3.25 -15.21
N GLU A 244 22.58 -2.86 -14.24
CA GLU A 244 23.05 -2.47 -12.90
C GLU A 244 23.68 -3.64 -12.14
N CYS A 245 23.10 -4.84 -12.24
CA CYS A 245 23.70 -6.05 -11.67
C CYS A 245 25.08 -6.34 -12.27
N ALA A 246 25.20 -6.28 -13.60
CA ALA A 246 26.47 -6.51 -14.29
C ALA A 246 27.55 -5.48 -13.88
N LYS A 247 27.19 -4.19 -13.81
CA LYS A 247 28.10 -3.13 -13.32
C LYS A 247 28.58 -3.39 -11.89
N LEU A 248 27.72 -3.94 -11.03
CA LEU A 248 28.11 -4.30 -9.67
C LEU A 248 29.01 -5.53 -9.65
N ASP A 249 28.79 -6.52 -10.52
CA ASP A 249 29.68 -7.68 -10.64
C ASP A 249 31.10 -7.26 -11.05
N ASP A 250 31.23 -6.36 -12.03
CA ASP A 250 32.53 -5.82 -12.45
C ASP A 250 33.24 -5.12 -11.28
N ARG A 251 32.49 -4.34 -10.48
CA ARG A 251 33.02 -3.65 -9.30
C ARG A 251 33.40 -4.60 -8.17
N ILE A 252 32.62 -5.66 -7.96
CA ILE A 252 32.91 -6.73 -6.99
C ILE A 252 34.22 -7.42 -7.39
N ALA A 253 34.35 -7.83 -8.65
CA ALA A 253 35.55 -8.47 -9.18
C ALA A 253 36.80 -7.58 -9.02
N ALA A 254 36.68 -6.28 -9.34
CA ALA A 254 37.77 -5.32 -9.14
C ALA A 254 38.18 -5.19 -7.66
N CYS A 255 37.20 -5.18 -6.74
CA CYS A 255 37.49 -5.16 -5.30
C CYS A 255 38.17 -6.45 -4.83
N GLU A 256 37.76 -7.61 -5.33
CA GLU A 256 38.36 -8.91 -4.98
C GLU A 256 39.82 -8.99 -5.42
N ILE A 257 40.11 -8.59 -6.68
CA ILE A 257 41.48 -8.52 -7.19
C ILE A 257 42.34 -7.59 -6.33
N HIS A 258 41.81 -6.40 -6.02
CA HIS A 258 42.54 -5.43 -5.21
C HIS A 258 42.79 -5.94 -3.78
N LEU A 259 41.86 -6.67 -3.19
CA LEU A 259 42.03 -7.27 -1.87
C LEU A 259 43.08 -8.40 -1.89
N GLN A 260 43.12 -9.22 -2.94
CA GLN A 260 44.18 -10.23 -3.11
C GLN A 260 45.57 -9.58 -3.22
N GLN A 261 45.68 -8.46 -3.93
CA GLN A 261 46.94 -7.71 -4.05
C GLN A 261 47.40 -7.15 -2.70
N LEU A 262 46.48 -6.65 -1.87
CA LEU A 262 46.81 -6.16 -0.52
C LEU A 262 47.27 -7.28 0.41
N ASN A 263 46.62 -8.46 0.34
CA ASN A 263 46.96 -9.59 1.19
C ASN A 263 48.23 -10.31 0.74
N GLY A 264 48.58 -10.29 -0.55
CA GLY A 264 49.81 -10.86 -1.09
C GLY A 264 51.03 -9.93 -1.03
N ALA A 265 50.86 -8.70 -0.54
CA ALA A 265 51.95 -7.74 -0.30
C ALA A 265 52.46 -7.75 1.16
N VAL A 266 51.88 -8.61 2.00
CA VAL A 266 52.30 -8.93 3.38
C VAL A 266 53.17 -10.18 3.33
#